data_AF-X1BS81-F1
#
_entry.id   AF-X1BS81-F1
#
_cell.length_a   1.000
_cell.length_b   1.000
_cell.length_c   1.000
_cell.angle_alpha   90.00
_cell.angle_beta   90.00
_cell.angle_gamma   90.00
#
_symmetry.space_group_name_H-M   'P 1'
#
loop_
_entity.id
_entity.type
_entity.pdbx_description
1 polymer ?
#
loop_
_entity_poly.entity_id
_entity_poly.type
_entity_poly.pdbx_seq_one_letter_code
_entity_poly.pdbx_strand_id
1 'polypeptide(L)'
;MKNLIYSVTTKKVIGIGSGDYWIIETPSQIVDKLVVKHHYSHKATKNRFLSFIVNDDKGLLSLGYGIKPEQKYTISTLIERGNYCEFDRMYLSDDLPKFSETRVISLLLSFLRQVHKRIKFVITYADGSVDNFG
;
A
#
# COMPACT_ATOMS: atom_id res chain seq x y z
N MET A 1 9.76 -4.48 -17.76
CA MET A 1 8.58 -5.35 -17.58
C MET A 1 8.35 -5.56 -16.08
N LYS A 2 7.11 -5.74 -15.61
CA LYS A 2 6.82 -5.98 -14.19
C LYS A 2 6.74 -7.49 -13.92
N ASN A 3 7.49 -7.97 -12.95
CA ASN A 3 7.64 -9.40 -12.67
C ASN A 3 7.26 -9.71 -11.22
N LEU A 4 6.48 -10.77 -11.01
CA LEU A 4 6.14 -11.24 -9.66
C LEU A 4 7.37 -11.84 -8.98
N ILE A 5 7.49 -11.57 -7.68
CA ILE A 5 8.55 -12.07 -6.82
C ILE A 5 7.96 -13.21 -5.98
N TYR A 6 8.66 -14.34 -5.94
CA TYR A 6 8.21 -15.56 -5.26
C TYR A 6 9.09 -15.84 -4.05
N SER A 7 8.45 -16.25 -2.95
CA SER A 7 9.15 -16.76 -1.77
C SER A 7 9.94 -18.02 -2.14
N VAL A 8 11.22 -18.03 -1.80
CA VAL A 8 12.09 -19.19 -2.02
C VAL A 8 11.54 -20.43 -1.30
N THR A 9 11.06 -20.25 -0.07
CA THR A 9 10.56 -21.30 0.82
C THR A 9 9.15 -21.77 0.45
N THR A 10 8.20 -20.85 0.32
CA THR A 10 6.77 -21.22 0.17
C THR A 10 6.30 -21.30 -1.28
N LYS A 11 7.12 -20.84 -2.23
CA LYS A 11 6.76 -20.67 -3.65
C LYS A 11 5.52 -19.81 -3.90
N LYS A 12 5.04 -19.08 -2.88
CA LYS A 12 3.96 -18.11 -3.01
C LYS A 12 4.50 -16.78 -3.54
N VAL A 13 3.65 -16.06 -4.26
CA VAL A 13 3.94 -14.67 -4.65
C VAL A 13 3.98 -13.82 -3.38
N ILE A 14 5.07 -13.07 -3.21
CA ILE A 14 5.30 -12.17 -2.06
C ILE A 14 5.57 -10.74 -2.50
N GLY A 15 5.65 -10.45 -3.79
CA GLY A 15 5.93 -9.09 -4.25
C GLY A 15 5.91 -8.95 -5.75
N ILE A 16 6.31 -7.77 -6.21
CA ILE A 16 6.48 -7.45 -7.62
C ILE A 16 7.63 -6.47 -7.80
N GLY A 17 8.37 -6.59 -8.90
CA GLY A 17 9.46 -5.69 -9.24
C GLY A 17 9.44 -5.23 -10.70
N SER A 18 10.08 -4.10 -10.98
CA SER A 18 10.35 -3.61 -12.32
C SER A 18 11.55 -2.67 -12.34
N GLY A 19 12.59 -3.02 -13.10
CA GLY A 19 13.86 -2.30 -13.05
C GLY A 19 14.39 -2.27 -11.62
N ASP A 20 14.77 -1.09 -11.16
CA ASP A 20 15.36 -0.88 -9.83
C ASP A 20 14.32 -0.72 -8.70
N TYR A 21 13.05 -1.08 -8.93
CA TYR A 21 11.99 -0.93 -7.93
C TYR A 21 11.33 -2.26 -7.65
N TRP A 22 11.12 -2.55 -6.37
CA TRP A 22 10.32 -3.69 -5.92
C TRP A 22 9.55 -3.35 -4.65
N ILE A 23 8.42 -4.04 -4.51
CA ILE A 23 7.65 -4.06 -3.27
C ILE A 23 7.49 -5.50 -2.82
N ILE A 24 7.67 -5.74 -1.52
CA ILE A 24 7.54 -7.05 -0.88
C ILE A 24 6.50 -6.97 0.23
N GLU A 25 5.49 -7.80 0.14
CA GLU A 25 4.50 -8.00 1.20
C GLU A 25 5.21 -8.49 2.47
N THR A 26 5.02 -7.75 3.55
CA THR A 26 5.77 -7.92 4.79
C THR A 26 4.81 -7.86 5.98
N PRO A 27 5.01 -8.70 7.02
CA PRO A 27 4.22 -8.61 8.25
C PRO A 27 4.13 -7.19 8.79
N SER A 28 2.92 -6.78 9.21
CA SER A 28 2.63 -5.41 9.64
C SER A 28 3.53 -4.95 10.78
N GLN A 29 3.91 -5.85 11.69
CA GLN A 29 4.79 -5.54 12.83
C GLN A 29 6.18 -5.06 12.41
N ILE A 30 6.67 -5.49 11.25
CA ILE A 30 7.96 -5.02 10.71
C ILE A 30 7.76 -3.65 10.08
N VAL A 31 6.71 -3.49 9.28
CA VAL A 31 6.38 -2.22 8.63
C VAL A 31 6.03 -1.13 9.65
N ASP A 32 5.42 -1.48 10.78
CA ASP A 32 5.07 -0.56 11.87
C ASP A 32 6.30 0.12 12.46
N LYS A 33 7.41 -0.61 12.59
CA LYS A 33 8.68 -0.02 13.05
C LYS A 33 9.17 1.04 12.08
N LEU A 34 9.01 0.82 10.78
CA LEU A 34 9.35 1.81 9.75
C LEU A 34 8.37 2.98 9.73
N VAL A 35 7.07 2.75 9.92
CA VAL A 35 6.05 3.81 10.02
C VAL A 35 6.37 4.75 11.18
N VAL A 36 6.59 4.20 12.38
CA VAL A 36 6.90 5.01 13.57
C VAL A 36 8.21 5.78 13.38
N LYS A 37 9.19 5.18 12.71
CA LYS A 37 10.50 5.80 12.48
C LYS A 37 10.50 6.89 11.40
N HIS A 38 9.74 6.71 10.32
CA HIS A 38 9.93 7.47 9.09
C HIS A 38 8.68 8.20 8.58
N HIS A 39 7.47 7.70 8.83
CA HIS A 39 6.25 8.34 8.34
C HIS A 39 5.95 9.59 9.18
N TYR A 40 5.51 10.69 8.54
CA TYR A 40 5.25 11.98 9.21
C TYR A 40 4.28 11.87 10.41
N SER A 41 3.33 10.93 10.35
CA SER A 41 2.37 10.72 11.43
C SER A 41 2.95 10.03 12.67
N HIS A 42 4.08 9.33 12.54
CA HIS A 42 4.68 8.45 13.56
C HIS A 42 3.71 7.43 14.20
N LYS A 43 2.58 7.16 13.54
CA LYS A 43 1.46 6.38 14.08
C LYS A 43 1.09 5.24 13.14
N ALA A 44 1.32 4.02 13.62
CA ALA A 44 0.85 2.80 12.98
C ALA A 44 -0.68 2.65 13.15
N THR A 45 -1.39 2.42 12.04
CA THR A 45 -2.83 2.12 12.04
C THR A 45 -3.06 0.62 12.23
N LYS A 46 -3.94 0.21 13.15
CA LYS A 46 -4.28 -1.22 13.36
C LYS A 46 -5.24 -1.77 12.30
N ASN A 47 -6.00 -0.91 11.64
CA ASN A 47 -7.03 -1.27 10.66
C ASN A 47 -6.46 -1.54 9.26
N ARG A 48 -5.39 -2.35 9.18
CA ARG A 48 -4.70 -2.69 7.92
C ARG A 48 -4.70 -4.18 7.65
N PHE A 49 -4.61 -4.56 6.38
CA PHE A 49 -4.57 -5.98 5.97
C PHE A 49 -3.44 -6.31 5.00
N LEU A 50 -2.86 -5.32 4.31
CA LEU A 50 -1.64 -5.50 3.55
C LEU A 50 -0.61 -4.45 3.96
N SER A 51 0.64 -4.86 3.98
CA SER A 51 1.78 -4.00 4.28
C SER A 51 2.94 -4.42 3.42
N PHE A 52 3.67 -3.43 2.91
CA PHE A 52 4.77 -3.64 1.98
C PHE A 52 5.98 -2.83 2.40
N ILE A 53 7.14 -3.41 2.12
CA ILE A 53 8.42 -2.71 2.10
C ILE A 53 8.75 -2.38 0.65
N VAL A 54 9.30 -1.20 0.43
CA VAL A 54 9.79 -0.72 -0.88
C VAL A 54 11.30 -0.72 -0.86
N ASN A 55 11.93 -1.39 -1.83
CA ASN A 55 13.38 -1.40 -1.99
C ASN A 55 14.13 -1.65 -0.67
N ASP A 56 13.77 -2.76 -0.01
CA ASP A 56 14.32 -3.28 1.26
C ASP A 56 14.07 -2.43 2.52
N ASP A 57 14.46 -1.15 2.52
CA ASP A 57 14.22 -0.24 3.65
C ASP A 57 13.94 1.21 3.20
N LYS A 58 13.98 1.46 1.88
CA LYS A 58 13.81 2.80 1.31
C LYS A 58 12.37 3.26 1.24
N GLY A 59 11.42 2.47 1.71
CA GLY A 59 10.04 2.91 1.84
C GLY A 59 9.09 1.85 2.33
N LEU A 60 7.83 2.24 2.47
CA LEU A 60 6.74 1.38 2.91
C LEU A 60 5.40 1.82 2.32
N LEU A 61 4.47 0.86 2.27
CA LEU A 61 3.07 1.08 1.91
C LEU A 61 2.17 0.27 2.87
N SER A 62 1.03 0.80 3.27
CA SER A 62 -0.02 0.03 3.94
C SER A 62 -1.38 0.24 3.28
N LEU A 63 -2.16 -0.84 3.21
CA LEU A 63 -3.54 -0.83 2.75
C LEU A 63 -4.47 -1.32 3.87
N GLY A 64 -5.55 -0.57 4.07
CA GLY A 64 -6.54 -0.82 5.09
C GLY A 64 -7.92 -1.14 4.56
N TYR A 65 -8.75 -1.67 5.48
CA TYR A 65 -10.17 -1.92 5.23
C TYR A 65 -10.97 -0.62 5.06
N GLY A 66 -10.37 0.49 5.48
CA GLY A 66 -10.96 1.80 5.45
C GLY A 66 -11.82 2.13 6.66
N ILE A 67 -12.15 3.41 6.78
CA ILE A 67 -13.00 3.94 7.85
C ILE A 67 -14.43 4.04 7.35
N LYS A 68 -15.40 3.52 8.13
CA LYS A 68 -16.83 3.48 7.78
C LYS A 68 -17.07 2.82 6.42
N PRO A 69 -16.76 1.51 6.30
CA PRO A 69 -16.80 0.81 5.02
C PRO A 69 -18.17 0.83 4.34
N GLU A 70 -19.23 0.94 5.13
CA GLU A 70 -20.61 1.09 4.70
C GLU A 70 -20.85 2.40 3.94
N GLN A 71 -20.06 3.47 4.12
CA GLN A 71 -20.31 4.76 3.47
C GLN A 71 -19.62 4.92 2.11
N LYS A 72 -18.86 3.93 1.65
CA LYS A 72 -18.06 4.04 0.41
C LYS A 72 -18.85 3.99 -0.88
N TYR A 73 -20.11 3.52 -0.84
CA TYR A 73 -21.02 3.59 -1.99
C TYR A 73 -21.26 5.02 -2.48
N THR A 74 -20.99 6.03 -1.65
CA THR A 74 -21.11 7.45 -2.02
C THR A 74 -20.08 7.87 -3.08
N ILE A 75 -18.94 7.17 -3.19
CA ILE A 75 -17.93 7.41 -4.23
C ILE A 75 -18.34 6.74 -5.54
N SER A 76 -18.82 5.49 -5.46
CA SER A 76 -19.32 4.73 -6.60
C SER A 76 -20.23 3.61 -6.12
N THR A 77 -21.33 3.38 -6.83
CA THR A 77 -22.26 2.27 -6.60
C THR A 77 -21.64 0.89 -6.89
N LEU A 78 -20.48 0.85 -7.54
CA LEU A 78 -19.74 -0.39 -7.83
C LEU A 78 -18.84 -0.84 -6.68
N ILE A 79 -18.70 -0.02 -5.63
CA ILE A 79 -17.92 -0.36 -4.45
C ILE A 79 -18.78 -1.23 -3.53
N GLU A 80 -18.28 -2.42 -3.23
CA GLU A 80 -18.93 -3.43 -2.41
C GLU A 80 -17.98 -3.90 -1.30
N ARG A 81 -18.53 -4.48 -0.24
CA ARG A 81 -17.73 -5.01 0.85
C ARG A 81 -16.70 -6.04 0.35
N GLY A 82 -15.41 -5.74 0.54
CA GLY A 82 -14.31 -6.63 0.18
C GLY A 82 -13.81 -6.50 -1.26
N ASN A 83 -14.38 -5.60 -2.08
CA ASN A 83 -13.87 -5.29 -3.42
C ASN A 83 -13.02 -4.02 -3.50
N TYR A 84 -12.71 -3.40 -2.37
CA TYR A 84 -11.88 -2.21 -2.31
C TYR A 84 -10.90 -2.26 -1.13
N CYS A 85 -9.95 -1.32 -1.14
CA CYS A 85 -9.11 -1.00 -0.01
C CYS A 85 -8.83 0.49 0.06
N GLU A 86 -8.45 0.97 1.24
CA GLU A 86 -7.93 2.33 1.42
C GLU A 86 -6.41 2.33 1.49
N PHE A 87 -5.81 3.34 0.87
CA PHE A 87 -4.41 3.66 1.00
C PHE A 87 -4.20 4.38 2.35
N ASP A 88 -3.49 3.74 3.28
CA ASP A 88 -3.40 4.19 4.67
C ASP A 88 -2.09 4.94 4.96
N ARG A 89 -0.93 4.34 4.63
CA ARG A 89 0.38 4.96 4.85
C ARG A 89 1.29 4.75 3.66
N MET A 90 2.02 5.80 3.30
CA MET A 90 3.14 5.74 2.35
C MET A 90 4.31 6.51 2.91
N TYR A 91 5.50 5.92 2.86
CA TYR A 91 6.74 6.66 3.03
C TYR A 91 7.74 6.16 2.00
N LEU A 92 8.49 7.09 1.41
CA LEU A 92 9.62 6.83 0.53
C LEU A 92 10.78 7.69 1.01
N SER A 93 11.98 7.13 1.04
CA SER A 93 13.21 7.84 1.37
C SER A 93 13.51 8.92 0.32
N ASP A 94 14.00 10.07 0.76
CA ASP A 94 14.43 11.17 -0.10
C ASP A 94 15.63 10.79 -0.99
N ASP A 95 16.35 9.71 -0.65
CA ASP A 95 17.43 9.16 -1.48
C ASP A 95 16.91 8.54 -2.79
N LEU A 96 15.61 8.24 -2.86
CA LEU A 96 15.03 7.60 -4.03
C LEU A 96 14.92 8.60 -5.21
N PRO A 97 15.16 8.14 -6.46
CA PRO A 97 15.08 9.00 -7.63
C PRO A 97 13.74 9.73 -7.79
N LYS A 98 13.73 10.79 -8.61
CA LYS A 98 12.47 11.45 -9.01
C LYS A 98 11.48 10.44 -9.60
N PHE A 99 10.19 10.66 -9.32
CA PHE A 99 9.06 9.82 -9.76
C PHE A 99 9.01 8.43 -9.12
N SER A 100 9.72 8.22 -8.00
CA SER A 100 9.64 6.98 -7.22
C SER A 100 8.22 6.65 -6.78
N GLU A 101 7.49 7.65 -6.29
CA GLU A 101 6.09 7.48 -5.86
C GLU A 101 5.22 6.88 -6.96
N THR A 102 5.24 7.49 -8.16
CA THR A 102 4.51 6.98 -9.33
C THR A 102 4.90 5.54 -9.68
N ARG A 103 6.19 5.21 -9.63
CA ARG A 103 6.70 3.86 -9.92
C ARG A 103 6.20 2.83 -8.90
N VAL A 104 6.28 3.17 -7.63
CA VAL A 104 5.87 2.31 -6.51
C VAL A 104 4.37 2.09 -6.51
N ILE A 105 3.56 3.14 -6.71
CA ILE A 105 2.10 3.01 -6.87
C ILE A 105 1.78 2.13 -8.09
N SER A 106 2.49 2.32 -9.19
CA SER A 106 2.31 1.50 -10.40
C SER A 106 2.60 0.02 -10.15
N LEU A 107 3.60 -0.31 -9.31
CA LEU A 107 3.87 -1.66 -8.85
C LEU A 107 2.74 -2.19 -7.96
N LEU A 108 2.32 -1.42 -6.96
CA LEU A 108 1.23 -1.79 -6.06
C LEU A 108 -0.05 -2.14 -6.81
N LEU A 109 -0.51 -1.27 -7.71
CA LEU A 109 -1.73 -1.52 -8.50
C LEU A 109 -1.60 -2.78 -9.38
N SER A 110 -0.40 -3.03 -9.92
CA SER A 110 -0.15 -4.23 -10.73
C SER A 110 -0.11 -5.50 -9.88
N PHE A 111 0.42 -5.43 -8.66
CA PHE A 111 0.42 -6.51 -7.69
C PHE A 111 -1.01 -6.87 -7.28
N LEU A 112 -1.81 -5.88 -6.86
CA LEU A 112 -3.20 -6.08 -6.45
C LEU A 112 -4.02 -6.71 -7.58
N ARG A 113 -3.89 -6.23 -8.81
CA ARG A 113 -4.59 -6.78 -9.97
C ARG A 113 -4.26 -8.26 -10.24
N GLN A 114 -3.03 -8.67 -9.99
CA GLN A 114 -2.56 -10.04 -10.27
C GLN A 114 -2.83 -11.00 -9.10
N VAL A 115 -2.61 -10.54 -7.87
CA VAL A 115 -2.62 -11.36 -6.64
C VAL A 115 -3.93 -11.21 -5.87
N HIS A 116 -4.40 -9.97 -5.67
CA HIS A 116 -5.62 -9.66 -4.93
C HIS A 116 -6.78 -9.31 -5.86
N LYS A 117 -7.13 -10.26 -6.75
CA LYS A 117 -8.10 -10.05 -7.84
C LYS A 117 -9.49 -9.54 -7.41
N ARG A 118 -9.86 -9.70 -6.13
CA ARG A 118 -11.11 -9.16 -5.58
C ARG A 118 -11.06 -7.64 -5.41
N ILE A 119 -9.90 -7.06 -5.14
CA ILE A 119 -9.74 -5.61 -5.00
C ILE A 119 -9.83 -4.98 -6.40
N LYS A 120 -10.86 -4.17 -6.59
CA LYS A 120 -11.17 -3.40 -7.81
C LYS A 120 -10.94 -1.92 -7.62
N PHE A 121 -11.08 -1.43 -6.39
CA PHE A 121 -10.93 -0.01 -6.06
C PHE A 121 -9.82 0.16 -5.01
N VAL A 122 -8.93 1.13 -5.26
CA VAL A 122 -8.00 1.65 -4.27
C VAL A 122 -8.39 3.09 -4.02
N ILE A 123 -8.83 3.38 -2.80
CA ILE A 123 -9.32 4.70 -2.40
C ILE A 123 -8.21 5.39 -1.61
N THR A 124 -7.96 6.66 -1.87
CA THR A 124 -7.04 7.48 -1.11
C THR A 124 -7.71 8.80 -0.75
N TYR A 125 -7.32 9.37 0.39
CA TYR A 125 -7.81 10.66 0.87
C TYR A 125 -6.63 11.62 0.98
N ALA A 126 -6.83 12.84 0.49
CA ALA A 126 -5.88 13.91 0.74
C ALA A 126 -6.17 14.53 2.11
N ASP A 127 -5.13 14.64 2.94
CA ASP A 127 -5.16 15.39 4.20
C ASP A 127 -5.52 16.85 3.86
N GLY A 128 -6.75 17.25 4.22
CA GLY A 128 -7.32 18.56 3.86
C GLY A 128 -8.77 18.51 3.34
N SER A 129 -9.32 17.32 3.10
CA SER A 129 -10.67 17.19 2.53
C SER A 129 -11.81 17.33 3.55
N VAL A 130 -11.54 17.25 4.86
CA VAL A 130 -12.61 17.31 5.90
C VAL A 130 -12.10 17.82 7.25
N ASP A 131 -11.68 19.09 7.38
CA ASP A 131 -11.25 19.74 8.65
C ASP A 131 -10.28 18.93 9.55
N ASN A 132 -9.64 17.90 9.00
CA ASN A 132 -8.64 17.09 9.64
C ASN A 132 -7.30 17.73 9.31
N PHE A 133 -6.96 18.77 10.09
CA PHE A 133 -5.61 19.27 10.20
C PHE A 133 -4.83 18.21 11.00
N GLY A 134 -3.93 17.51 10.31
CA GLY A 134 -3.12 16.42 10.90
C GLY A 134 -2.34 16.83 12.13
#